data_AF-A0AAD9R3H0-F1
#
_entry.id   AF-A0AAD9R3H0-F1
#
_cell.length_a   1.000
_cell.length_b   1.000
_cell.length_c   1.000
_cell.angle_alpha   90.00
_cell.angle_beta   90.00
_cell.angle_gamma   90.00
#
_symmetry.space_group_name_H-M   'P 1'
#
loop_
_entity.id
_entity.type
_entity.pdbx_description
1 polymer ?
#
loop_
_entity_poly.entity_id
_entity_poly.type
_entity_poly.pdbx_seq_one_letter_code
_entity_poly.pdbx_strand_id
1 'polypeptide(L)'
;MVCVLKRISRSPRVGWLRKGRNSGSDEKDKKLCGDKSELKREIRKLKNGWFQQKACLPEQYAREKNHREFYAILNAIYGPKPRNLHPVKSKSGALLSSAEDIKKRWVEHFNELLNQPTNDDWDILGETKIHLTLKELDAPITMVEVGTAFNGTKLRKGERSRARWDFTRDPCTWWQCSAILFAIFNLLWTTEDLPSDWIDASTCILFKKGDRSLCENYRGVSMLSVVGKTFANFSPTATPVSG
;
A
#
# COMPACT_ATOMS: atom_id res chain seq x y z
N MET A 1 -4.77 -25.60 0.01
CA MET A 1 -4.23 -24.42 -0.72
C MET A 1 -3.66 -24.69 -2.13
N VAL A 2 -3.56 -25.94 -2.59
CA VAL A 2 -2.82 -26.33 -3.82
C VAL A 2 -3.35 -25.70 -5.14
N CYS A 3 -4.65 -25.40 -5.24
CA CYS A 3 -5.24 -24.82 -6.46
C CYS A 3 -4.87 -23.35 -6.70
N VAL A 4 -4.60 -22.57 -5.64
CA VAL A 4 -4.26 -21.14 -5.75
C VAL A 4 -2.84 -20.95 -6.31
N LEU A 5 -1.93 -21.88 -6.02
CA LEU A 5 -0.51 -21.81 -6.40
C LEU A 5 -0.29 -22.08 -7.91
N LYS A 6 -1.25 -22.70 -8.61
CA LYS A 6 -1.10 -23.15 -10.01
C LYS A 6 -1.54 -22.14 -11.08
N ARG A 7 -2.19 -21.02 -10.71
CA ARG A 7 -2.94 -20.19 -11.67
C ARG A 7 -2.11 -19.16 -12.47
N ILE A 8 -0.79 -19.06 -12.25
CA ILE A 8 0.01 -17.90 -12.73
C ILE A 8 0.88 -18.18 -13.98
N SER A 9 1.00 -19.42 -14.49
CA SER A 9 1.98 -19.74 -15.56
C SER A 9 1.43 -20.37 -16.85
N ARG A 10 0.40 -19.78 -17.48
CA ARG A 10 -0.08 -20.22 -18.80
C ARG A 10 0.29 -19.21 -19.89
N SER A 11 1.25 -19.56 -20.75
CA SER A 11 1.52 -18.86 -22.03
C SER A 11 0.78 -19.55 -23.20
N PRO A 12 0.40 -18.82 -24.26
CA PRO A 12 -0.31 -19.38 -25.42
C PRO A 12 0.60 -20.27 -26.28
N ARG A 13 0.08 -21.39 -26.78
CA ARG A 13 0.79 -22.25 -27.74
C ARG A 13 0.56 -21.74 -29.15
N VAL A 14 1.64 -21.42 -29.87
CA VAL A 14 1.63 -21.07 -31.29
C VAL A 14 1.68 -22.35 -32.12
N GLY A 15 0.74 -22.50 -33.06
CA GLY A 15 0.64 -23.66 -33.95
C GLY A 15 1.53 -23.50 -35.19
N TRP A 16 2.22 -24.58 -35.58
CA TRP A 16 3.00 -24.66 -36.81
C TRP A 16 2.39 -25.69 -37.76
N LEU A 17 2.22 -25.31 -39.04
CA LEU A 17 1.81 -26.19 -40.16
C LEU A 17 2.87 -27.26 -40.44
N ARG A 18 2.45 -28.52 -40.65
CA ARG A 18 3.32 -29.65 -41.07
C ARG A 18 3.17 -29.92 -42.58
N LYS A 19 4.25 -29.75 -43.35
CA LYS A 19 4.42 -30.34 -44.70
C LYS A 19 4.80 -31.82 -44.60
N GLY A 20 4.46 -32.59 -45.63
CA GLY A 20 4.43 -34.06 -45.70
C GLY A 20 5.69 -34.79 -45.22
N ARG A 21 5.49 -35.95 -44.57
CA ARG A 21 6.55 -36.78 -43.97
C ARG A 21 6.43 -38.25 -44.41
N ASN A 22 7.60 -38.90 -44.47
CA ASN A 22 7.81 -40.28 -44.92
C ASN A 22 7.58 -41.27 -43.76
N SER A 23 7.11 -42.49 -44.02
CA SER A 23 6.62 -43.46 -43.02
C SER A 23 7.62 -43.79 -41.88
N GLY A 24 8.92 -43.86 -42.17
CA GLY A 24 9.98 -44.08 -41.17
C GLY A 24 10.27 -42.87 -40.26
N SER A 25 9.83 -41.67 -40.64
CA SER A 25 9.93 -40.46 -39.80
C SER A 25 8.77 -40.31 -38.82
N ASP A 26 7.59 -40.86 -39.14
CA ASP A 26 6.42 -40.79 -38.28
C ASP A 26 6.51 -41.72 -37.06
N GLU A 27 7.19 -42.87 -37.18
CA GLU A 27 7.43 -43.78 -36.05
C GLU A 27 8.43 -43.18 -35.04
N LYS A 28 9.52 -42.59 -35.56
CA LYS A 28 10.49 -41.85 -34.73
C LYS A 28 9.87 -40.63 -34.07
N ASP A 29 9.01 -39.90 -34.79
CA ASP A 29 8.29 -38.74 -34.24
C ASP A 29 7.23 -39.14 -33.21
N LYS A 30 6.55 -40.28 -33.38
CA LYS A 30 5.63 -40.84 -32.37
C LYS A 30 6.38 -41.25 -31.10
N LYS A 31 7.51 -41.94 -31.23
CA LYS A 31 8.35 -42.33 -30.09
C LYS A 31 8.88 -41.10 -29.33
N LEU A 32 9.43 -40.12 -30.06
CA LEU A 32 9.88 -38.85 -29.48
C LEU A 32 8.74 -38.06 -28.81
N CYS A 33 7.52 -38.13 -29.34
CA CYS A 33 6.34 -37.52 -28.73
C CYS A 33 5.96 -38.24 -27.42
N GLY A 34 5.99 -39.58 -27.42
CA GLY A 34 5.78 -40.43 -26.24
C GLY A 34 6.76 -40.08 -25.12
N ASP A 35 8.06 -40.11 -25.41
CA ASP A 35 9.13 -39.83 -24.45
C ASP A 35 9.03 -38.39 -23.89
N LYS A 36 8.73 -37.40 -24.74
CA LYS A 36 8.47 -36.02 -24.31
C LYS A 36 7.23 -35.91 -23.43
N SER A 37 6.19 -36.70 -23.69
CA SER A 37 4.97 -36.69 -22.89
C SER A 37 5.19 -37.30 -21.50
N GLU A 38 5.99 -38.37 -21.43
CA GLU A 38 6.38 -39.05 -20.20
C GLU A 38 7.28 -38.16 -19.34
N LEU A 39 8.31 -37.55 -19.93
CA LEU A 39 9.17 -36.59 -19.24
C LEU A 39 8.34 -35.41 -18.67
N LYS A 40 7.40 -34.86 -19.45
CA LYS A 40 6.50 -33.80 -18.96
C LYS A 40 5.62 -34.27 -17.80
N ARG A 41 5.17 -35.53 -17.82
CA ARG A 41 4.37 -36.12 -16.74
C ARG A 41 5.20 -36.23 -15.46
N GLU A 42 6.43 -36.73 -15.55
CA GLU A 42 7.32 -36.87 -14.40
C GLU A 42 7.72 -35.49 -13.83
N ILE A 43 8.04 -34.51 -14.68
CA ILE A 43 8.28 -33.13 -14.23
C ILE A 43 7.06 -32.57 -13.48
N ARG A 44 5.83 -32.83 -13.94
CA ARG A 44 4.61 -32.39 -13.25
C ARG A 44 4.44 -33.09 -11.90
N LYS A 45 4.74 -34.38 -11.80
CA LYS A 45 4.69 -35.14 -10.54
C LYS A 45 5.69 -34.57 -9.52
N LEU A 46 6.95 -34.39 -9.93
CA LEU A 46 7.99 -33.81 -9.08
C LEU A 46 7.63 -32.41 -8.60
N LYS A 47 7.16 -31.54 -9.51
CA LYS A 47 6.70 -30.19 -9.15
C LYS A 47 5.53 -30.22 -8.16
N ASN A 48 4.53 -31.08 -8.39
CA ASN A 48 3.40 -31.21 -7.48
C ASN A 48 3.83 -31.69 -6.09
N GLY A 49 4.72 -32.69 -6.02
CA GLY A 49 5.24 -33.22 -4.76
C GLY A 49 5.98 -32.14 -3.96
N TRP A 50 6.84 -31.38 -4.62
CA TRP A 50 7.53 -30.24 -3.99
C TRP A 50 6.55 -29.19 -3.44
N PHE A 51 5.53 -28.80 -4.21
CA PHE A 51 4.52 -27.83 -3.74
C PHE A 51 3.67 -28.38 -2.59
N GLN A 52 3.33 -29.67 -2.59
CA GLN A 52 2.60 -30.30 -1.49
C GLN A 52 3.42 -30.30 -0.21
N GLN A 53 4.71 -30.65 -0.30
CA GLN A 53 5.63 -30.61 0.84
C GLN A 53 5.75 -29.18 1.39
N LYS A 54 5.90 -28.18 0.52
CA LYS A 54 6.01 -26.76 0.92
C LYS A 54 4.71 -26.16 1.46
N ALA A 55 3.54 -26.75 1.16
CA ALA A 55 2.25 -26.24 1.60
C ALA A 55 1.90 -26.60 3.06
N CYS A 56 2.52 -27.62 3.65
CA CYS A 56 2.19 -28.10 4.99
C CYS A 56 2.32 -27.01 6.08
N LEU A 57 3.48 -26.34 6.12
CA LEU A 57 3.78 -25.28 7.10
C LEU A 57 2.86 -24.06 6.95
N PRO A 58 2.69 -23.46 5.75
CA PRO A 58 1.70 -22.40 5.54
C PRO A 58 0.27 -22.81 5.91
N GLU A 59 -0.16 -24.05 5.62
CA GLU A 59 -1.50 -24.50 5.99
C GLU A 59 -1.69 -24.56 7.51
N GLN A 60 -0.66 -24.95 8.26
CA GLN A 60 -0.67 -24.91 9.72
C GLN A 60 -0.77 -23.47 10.24
N TYR A 61 0.11 -22.56 9.79
CA TYR A 61 0.05 -21.15 10.23
C TYR A 61 -1.26 -20.46 9.87
N ALA A 62 -1.87 -20.83 8.74
CA ALA A 62 -3.20 -20.34 8.38
C ALA A 62 -4.27 -20.77 9.38
N ARG A 63 -4.23 -22.03 9.87
CA ARG A 63 -5.15 -22.53 10.91
C ARG A 63 -4.92 -21.84 12.26
N GLU A 64 -3.67 -21.60 12.61
CA GLU A 64 -3.25 -20.89 13.83
C GLU A 64 -3.49 -19.36 13.75
N LYS A 65 -4.01 -18.85 12.62
CA LYS A 65 -4.17 -17.40 12.33
C LYS A 65 -2.86 -16.61 12.47
N ASN A 66 -1.72 -17.27 12.30
CA ASN A 66 -0.42 -16.63 12.30
C ASN A 66 -0.07 -16.12 10.89
N HIS A 67 -0.72 -15.02 10.51
CA HIS A 67 -0.58 -14.41 9.18
C HIS A 67 0.86 -13.97 8.87
N ARG A 68 1.65 -13.58 9.88
CA ARG A 68 3.03 -13.14 9.70
C ARG A 68 3.91 -14.25 9.15
N GLU A 69 3.95 -15.38 9.84
CA GLU A 69 4.77 -16.54 9.43
C GLU A 69 4.25 -17.17 8.14
N PHE A 70 2.92 -17.18 7.96
CA PHE A 70 2.29 -17.58 6.71
C PHE A 70 2.83 -16.80 5.50
N TYR A 71 2.79 -15.47 5.56
CA TYR A 71 3.26 -14.63 4.45
C TYR A 71 4.79 -14.63 4.32
N ALA A 72 5.54 -14.78 5.42
CA ALA A 72 7.00 -14.93 5.37
C ALA A 72 7.40 -16.15 4.52
N ILE A 73 6.76 -17.30 4.73
CA ILE A 73 7.02 -18.51 3.94
C ILE A 73 6.61 -18.32 2.48
N LEU A 74 5.44 -17.73 2.21
CA LEU A 74 5.03 -17.47 0.83
C LEU A 74 6.01 -16.55 0.09
N ASN A 75 6.50 -15.50 0.75
CA ASN A 75 7.49 -14.60 0.15
C ASN A 75 8.83 -15.31 -0.10
N ALA A 76 9.24 -16.23 0.78
CA ALA A 76 10.45 -17.03 0.56
C ALA A 76 10.29 -18.02 -0.61
N ILE A 77 9.11 -18.62 -0.78
CA ILE A 77 8.81 -19.57 -1.87
C ILE A 77 8.76 -18.88 -3.23
N TYR A 78 8.06 -17.73 -3.30
CA TYR A 78 7.82 -17.03 -4.57
C TYR A 78 8.88 -15.98 -4.90
N GLY A 79 9.72 -15.62 -3.94
CA GLY A 79 10.69 -14.54 -4.06
C GLY A 79 10.03 -13.16 -4.13
N PRO A 80 10.84 -12.09 -4.25
CA PRO A 80 10.35 -10.74 -4.44
C PRO A 80 9.55 -10.66 -5.74
N LYS A 81 8.29 -10.23 -5.64
CA LYS A 81 7.46 -9.98 -6.83
C LYS A 81 8.01 -8.76 -7.57
N PRO A 82 8.24 -8.85 -8.89
CA PRO A 82 8.58 -7.66 -9.66
C PRO A 82 7.45 -6.65 -9.53
N ARG A 83 7.79 -5.39 -9.22
CA ARG A 83 6.85 -4.29 -9.29
C ARG A 83 6.58 -4.02 -10.77
N ASN A 84 5.60 -4.71 -11.34
CA ASN A 84 5.15 -4.43 -12.69
C ASN A 84 4.48 -3.05 -12.67
N LEU A 85 5.22 -2.03 -13.10
CA LEU A 85 4.64 -0.74 -13.43
C LEU A 85 3.76 -0.96 -14.66
N HIS A 86 2.45 -0.76 -14.49
CA HIS A 86 1.54 -0.79 -15.62
C HIS A 86 1.79 0.44 -16.50
N PRO A 87 1.89 0.29 -17.84
CA PRO A 87 1.97 1.44 -18.73
C PRO A 87 0.74 2.35 -18.57
N VAL A 88 0.98 3.66 -18.58
CA VAL A 88 -0.05 4.69 -18.32
C VAL A 88 -0.10 5.65 -19.52
N LYS A 89 -1.27 6.12 -19.90
CA LYS A 89 -1.44 7.11 -20.97
C LYS A 89 -1.05 8.50 -20.50
N SER A 90 -0.28 9.20 -21.33
CA SER A 90 -0.06 10.64 -21.24
C SER A 90 -1.38 11.40 -21.45
N LYS A 91 -1.40 12.71 -21.17
CA LYS A 91 -2.56 13.56 -21.47
C LYS A 91 -2.94 13.57 -22.95
N SER A 92 -1.94 13.46 -23.83
CA SER A 92 -2.13 13.39 -25.29
C SER A 92 -2.67 12.03 -25.78
N GLY A 93 -2.77 11.03 -24.89
CA GLY A 93 -3.24 9.68 -25.23
C GLY A 93 -2.14 8.67 -25.56
N ALA A 94 -0.88 9.10 -25.71
CA ALA A 94 0.26 8.19 -25.96
C ALA A 94 0.58 7.30 -24.74
N LEU A 95 0.92 6.03 -24.96
CA LEU A 95 1.21 5.05 -23.91
C LEU A 95 2.66 5.23 -23.38
N LEU A 96 2.81 5.48 -22.08
CA LEU A 96 4.09 5.61 -21.40
C LEU A 96 4.48 4.27 -20.76
N SER A 97 5.65 3.74 -21.12
CA SER A 97 6.18 2.48 -20.60
C SER A 97 7.44 2.65 -19.72
N SER A 98 8.13 3.79 -19.80
CA SER A 98 9.29 4.09 -18.96
C SER A 98 8.89 4.36 -17.52
N ALA A 99 9.67 3.89 -16.56
CA ALA A 99 9.39 4.08 -15.13
C ALA A 99 9.41 5.57 -14.73
N GLU A 100 10.33 6.35 -15.30
CA GLU A 100 10.47 7.78 -15.04
C GLU A 100 9.28 8.57 -15.59
N ASP A 101 8.87 8.28 -16.83
CA ASP A 101 7.72 8.90 -17.47
C ASP A 101 6.41 8.57 -16.74
N ILE A 102 6.24 7.32 -16.30
CA ILE A 102 5.09 6.91 -15.50
C ILE A 102 5.08 7.69 -14.17
N LYS A 103 6.22 7.82 -13.49
CA LYS A 103 6.32 8.60 -12.24
C LYS A 103 5.96 10.06 -12.49
N LYS A 104 6.51 10.70 -13.52
CA LYS A 104 6.22 12.09 -13.89
C LYS A 104 4.74 12.28 -14.19
N ARG A 105 4.14 11.38 -14.97
CA ARG A 105 2.71 11.40 -15.29
C ARG A 105 1.82 11.33 -14.05
N TRP A 106 2.22 10.54 -13.03
CA TRP A 106 1.52 10.48 -11.75
C TRP A 106 1.64 11.77 -10.94
N VAL A 107 2.83 12.36 -10.91
CA VAL A 107 3.06 13.66 -10.24
C VAL A 107 2.16 14.73 -10.87
N GLU A 108 2.15 14.83 -12.20
CA GLU A 108 1.28 15.76 -12.93
C GLU A 108 -0.20 15.52 -12.60
N HIS A 109 -0.67 14.27 -12.66
CA HIS A 109 -2.07 13.94 -12.38
C HIS A 109 -2.51 14.36 -10.97
N PHE A 110 -1.72 14.03 -9.94
CA PHE A 110 -2.07 14.34 -8.56
C PHE A 110 -1.89 15.82 -8.23
N ASN A 111 -0.92 16.49 -8.85
CA ASN A 111 -0.77 17.94 -8.70
C ASN A 111 -2.02 18.68 -9.19
N GLU A 112 -2.53 18.34 -10.37
CA GLU A 112 -3.77 18.93 -10.90
C GLU A 112 -5.01 18.56 -10.09
N LEU A 113 -5.05 17.33 -9.58
CA LEU A 113 -6.19 16.84 -8.80
C LEU A 113 -6.27 17.50 -7.42
N LEU A 114 -5.12 17.74 -6.77
CA LEU A 114 -5.06 18.22 -5.39
C LEU A 114 -4.89 19.74 -5.29
N ASN A 115 -4.24 20.38 -6.26
CA ASN A 115 -3.93 21.81 -6.25
C ASN A 115 -4.80 22.56 -7.28
N GLN A 116 -6.12 22.41 -7.17
CA GLN A 116 -7.05 23.17 -8.02
C GLN A 116 -7.11 24.63 -7.57
N PRO A 117 -7.10 25.60 -8.49
CA PRO A 117 -7.23 27.01 -8.12
C PRO A 117 -8.62 27.24 -7.51
N THR A 118 -8.66 27.80 -6.31
CA THR A 118 -9.90 28.34 -5.72
C THR A 118 -10.19 29.70 -6.33
N ASN A 119 -11.45 29.92 -6.74
CA ASN A 119 -11.94 31.25 -7.10
C ASN A 119 -12.52 31.86 -5.83
N ASP A 120 -11.63 32.38 -4.98
CA ASP A 120 -12.02 32.95 -3.70
C ASP A 120 -12.61 34.36 -3.92
N ASP A 121 -13.93 34.47 -3.84
CA ASP A 121 -14.63 35.76 -3.75
C ASP A 121 -14.35 36.35 -2.35
N TRP A 122 -13.28 37.14 -2.26
CA TRP A 122 -12.86 37.82 -1.02
C TRP A 122 -13.96 38.72 -0.42
N ASP A 123 -14.94 39.14 -1.22
CA ASP A 123 -16.10 39.91 -0.78
C ASP A 123 -16.97 39.15 0.25
N ILE A 124 -17.02 37.82 0.18
CA ILE A 124 -17.77 36.96 1.13
C ILE A 124 -17.10 36.96 2.52
N LEU A 125 -15.77 37.12 2.56
CA LEU A 125 -15.01 37.16 3.81
C LEU A 125 -15.22 38.46 4.59
N GLY A 126 -15.56 39.56 3.92
CA GLY A 126 -15.86 40.84 4.55
C GLY A 126 -17.15 40.84 5.37
N GLU A 127 -18.13 40.00 5.01
CA GLU A 127 -19.40 39.84 5.73
C GLU A 127 -19.31 38.82 6.87
N THR A 128 -18.24 38.01 6.93
CA THR A 128 -18.12 36.96 7.93
C THR A 128 -17.79 37.57 9.30
N LYS A 129 -18.62 37.28 10.30
CA LYS A 129 -18.47 37.80 11.65
C LYS A 129 -17.16 37.27 12.26
N ILE A 130 -16.18 38.16 12.47
CA ILE A 130 -14.91 37.82 13.10
C ILE A 130 -15.21 37.31 14.52
N HIS A 131 -14.90 36.03 14.79
CA HIS A 131 -15.00 35.47 16.13
C HIS A 131 -13.93 36.09 17.04
N LEU A 132 -14.28 36.30 18.32
CA LEU A 132 -13.35 36.77 19.33
C LEU A 132 -12.14 35.83 19.41
N THR A 133 -10.94 36.40 19.48
CA THR A 133 -9.69 35.66 19.65
C THR A 133 -9.73 34.89 20.98
N LEU A 134 -9.85 33.56 20.90
CA LEU A 134 -9.82 32.69 22.07
C LEU A 134 -8.37 32.45 22.49
N LYS A 135 -7.87 33.25 23.44
CA LYS A 135 -6.51 33.11 24.01
C LYS A 135 -6.24 31.72 24.61
N GLU A 136 -7.29 30.97 24.91
CA GLU A 136 -7.22 29.60 25.41
C GLU A 136 -6.65 28.62 24.37
N LEU A 137 -6.76 28.93 23.07
CA LEU A 137 -6.19 28.12 21.99
C LEU A 137 -4.66 28.27 21.86
N ASP A 138 -4.10 29.32 22.44
CA ASP A 138 -2.65 29.58 22.45
C ASP A 138 -1.93 28.86 23.61
N ALA A 139 -2.69 28.16 24.47
CA ALA A 139 -2.15 27.43 25.60
C ALA A 139 -1.24 26.28 25.13
N PRO A 140 -0.19 25.94 25.93
CA PRO A 140 0.66 24.80 25.61
C PRO A 140 -0.14 23.50 25.62
N ILE A 141 0.22 22.61 24.71
CA ILE A 141 -0.41 21.31 24.52
C ILE A 141 -0.34 20.50 25.82
N THR A 142 -1.46 19.94 26.26
CA THR A 142 -1.54 19.14 27.49
C THR A 142 -1.35 17.64 27.25
N MET A 143 -0.91 16.90 28.28
CA MET A 143 -0.72 15.44 28.18
C MET A 143 -2.04 14.70 27.90
N VAL A 144 -3.16 15.22 28.39
CA VAL A 144 -4.49 14.64 28.19
C VAL A 144 -4.90 14.75 26.72
N GLU A 145 -4.65 15.89 26.09
CA GLU A 145 -4.91 16.08 24.66
C GLU A 145 -4.03 15.17 23.80
N VAL A 146 -2.75 15.03 24.14
CA VAL A 146 -1.85 14.08 23.46
C VAL A 146 -2.36 12.65 23.58
N GLY A 147 -2.76 12.23 24.78
CA GLY A 147 -3.33 10.90 25.01
C GLY A 147 -4.64 10.68 24.23
N THR A 148 -5.48 11.70 24.14
CA THR A 148 -6.75 11.66 23.39
C THR A 148 -6.50 11.58 21.89
N ALA A 149 -5.61 12.42 21.35
CA ALA A 149 -5.23 12.42 19.95
C ALA A 149 -4.59 11.08 19.55
N PHE A 150 -3.69 10.55 20.38
CA PHE A 150 -3.04 9.27 20.15
C PHE A 150 -4.06 8.12 20.13
N ASN A 151 -4.97 8.04 21.11
CA ASN A 151 -6.04 7.04 21.14
C ASN A 151 -7.02 7.18 19.96
N GLY A 152 -7.28 8.41 19.53
CA GLY A 152 -8.14 8.73 18.38
C GLY A 152 -7.52 8.36 17.03
N THR A 153 -6.19 8.21 16.94
CA THR A 153 -5.55 7.77 15.71
C THR A 153 -5.93 6.32 15.37
N LYS A 154 -6.81 6.15 14.37
CA LYS A 154 -7.18 4.84 13.85
C LYS A 154 -6.01 4.22 13.07
N LEU A 155 -5.08 3.56 13.76
CA LEU A 155 -3.95 2.83 13.16
C LEU A 155 -4.36 1.54 12.43
N ARG A 156 -5.64 1.16 12.52
CA ARG A 156 -6.15 -0.21 12.25
C ARG A 156 -6.65 -0.46 10.82
N LYS A 157 -6.05 0.13 9.78
CA LYS A 157 -6.51 -0.10 8.39
C LYS A 157 -5.45 -0.58 7.38
N GLY A 158 -4.32 -1.11 7.84
CA GLY A 158 -3.35 -1.79 6.97
C GLY A 158 -2.63 -2.95 7.65
N GLU A 159 -2.40 -4.05 6.94
CA GLU A 159 -1.62 -5.21 7.40
C GLU A 159 -0.24 -4.80 7.95
N ARG A 160 0.37 -3.74 7.36
CA ARG A 160 1.68 -3.22 7.75
C ARG A 160 1.73 -2.43 9.06
N SER A 161 0.59 -1.95 9.59
CA SER A 161 0.56 -1.22 10.85
C SER A 161 0.34 -2.14 12.07
N ARG A 162 -0.07 -3.40 11.87
CA ARG A 162 -0.32 -4.33 12.97
C ARG A 162 0.94 -4.87 13.64
N ALA A 163 2.08 -4.86 12.94
CA ALA A 163 3.33 -5.44 13.44
C ALA A 163 4.40 -4.39 13.84
N ARG A 164 4.20 -3.10 13.53
CA ARG A 164 5.22 -2.05 13.76
C ARG A 164 5.03 -1.30 15.08
N TRP A 165 3.87 -1.39 15.72
CA TRP A 165 3.61 -0.75 17.01
C TRP A 165 2.90 -1.73 17.96
N ASP A 166 3.62 -2.76 18.41
CA ASP A 166 3.20 -3.59 19.55
C ASP A 166 3.24 -2.79 20.88
N PHE A 167 3.83 -1.59 20.85
CA PHE A 167 3.92 -0.63 21.95
C PHE A 167 2.56 -0.13 22.47
N THR A 168 1.48 -0.26 21.68
CA THR A 168 0.12 0.11 22.15
C THR A 168 -0.53 -0.98 23.01
N ARG A 169 0.12 -2.13 23.21
CA ARG A 169 -0.38 -3.19 24.11
C ARG A 169 0.22 -3.13 25.50
N ASP A 170 1.41 -2.55 25.66
CA ASP A 170 2.08 -2.40 26.95
C ASP A 170 1.84 -0.98 27.53
N PRO A 171 1.14 -0.84 28.66
CA PRO A 171 0.88 0.45 29.31
C PRO A 171 2.15 1.25 29.62
N CYS A 172 3.27 0.58 29.93
CA CYS A 172 4.54 1.24 30.24
C CYS A 172 5.13 1.91 29.00
N THR A 173 5.18 1.18 27.88
CA THR A 173 5.71 1.74 26.63
C THR A 173 4.80 2.82 26.05
N TRP A 174 3.49 2.69 26.22
CA TRP A 174 2.52 3.74 25.89
C TRP A 174 2.83 5.08 26.57
N TRP A 175 3.06 5.04 27.89
CA TRP A 175 3.33 6.25 28.67
C TRP A 175 4.63 6.93 28.24
N GLN A 176 5.69 6.14 28.00
CA GLN A 176 6.98 6.63 27.53
C GLN A 176 6.85 7.31 26.15
N CYS A 177 6.15 6.70 25.19
CA CYS A 177 5.94 7.29 23.88
C CYS A 177 5.11 8.58 23.96
N SER A 178 4.06 8.60 24.80
CA SER A 178 3.21 9.78 24.99
C SER A 178 3.98 10.94 25.60
N ALA A 179 4.86 10.67 26.58
CA ALA A 179 5.72 11.68 27.20
C ALA A 179 6.71 12.29 26.20
N ILE A 180 7.32 11.48 25.35
CA ILE A 180 8.22 11.96 24.29
C ILE A 180 7.45 12.81 23.28
N LEU A 181 6.29 12.35 22.81
CA LEU A 181 5.45 13.09 21.87
C LEU A 181 4.99 14.43 22.45
N PHE A 182 4.59 14.45 23.72
CA PHE A 182 4.22 15.67 24.43
C PHE A 182 5.36 16.70 24.46
N ALA A 183 6.58 16.26 24.77
CA ALA A 183 7.75 17.14 24.78
C ALA A 183 8.04 17.70 23.39
N ILE A 184 7.99 16.84 22.35
CA ILE A 184 8.22 17.28 20.97
C ILE A 184 7.11 18.23 20.51
N PHE A 185 5.83 17.91 20.75
CA PHE A 185 4.73 18.75 20.32
C PHE A 185 4.78 20.15 20.94
N ASN A 186 5.12 20.27 22.22
CA ASN A 186 5.30 21.59 22.85
C ASN A 186 6.54 22.34 22.33
N LEU A 187 7.62 21.63 22.02
CA LEU A 187 8.79 22.23 21.36
C LEU A 187 8.41 22.77 19.97
N LEU A 188 7.65 22.01 19.18
CA LEU A 188 7.18 22.42 17.86
C LEU A 188 6.15 23.56 17.95
N TRP A 189 5.29 23.53 18.96
CA TRP A 189 4.31 24.59 19.21
C TRP A 189 4.98 25.93 19.50
N THR A 190 6.14 25.92 20.17
CA THR A 190 6.89 27.14 20.49
C THR A 190 7.85 27.59 19.40
N THR A 191 8.39 26.65 18.62
CA THR A 191 9.34 26.95 17.53
C THR A 191 8.65 27.20 16.18
N GLU A 192 7.39 26.80 16.05
CA GLU A 192 6.59 26.84 14.81
C GLU A 192 7.24 26.09 13.62
N ASP A 193 8.23 25.24 13.87
CA ASP A 193 9.02 24.55 12.83
C ASP A 193 8.71 23.05 12.79
N LEU A 194 7.76 22.64 11.93
CA LEU A 194 7.37 21.24 11.78
C LEU A 194 8.33 20.46 10.87
N PRO A 195 8.77 19.25 11.28
CA PRO A 195 9.58 18.39 10.42
C PRO A 195 8.84 18.01 9.13
N SER A 196 9.57 18.01 8.01
CA SER A 196 9.04 17.61 6.70
C SER A 196 8.43 16.21 6.72
N ASP A 197 9.01 15.26 7.47
CA ASP A 197 8.50 13.89 7.62
C ASP A 197 7.08 13.78 8.22
N TRP A 198 6.59 14.86 8.85
CA TRP A 198 5.26 14.92 9.45
C TRP A 198 4.25 15.59 8.53
N ILE A 199 4.72 16.49 7.66
CA ILE A 199 3.91 17.25 6.70
C ILE A 199 3.79 16.46 5.39
N ASP A 200 4.91 15.91 4.91
CA ASP A 200 5.01 15.25 3.62
C ASP A 200 4.32 13.88 3.65
N ALA A 201 3.13 13.84 3.06
CA ALA A 201 2.39 12.60 2.90
C ALA A 201 2.92 11.78 1.72
N SER A 202 3.19 10.50 1.95
CA SER A 202 3.51 9.58 0.86
C SER A 202 2.23 9.14 0.12
N THR A 203 2.14 9.39 -1.19
CA THR A 203 0.96 9.03 -1.98
C THR A 203 1.04 7.59 -2.49
N CYS A 204 0.12 6.75 -2.02
CA CYS A 204 -0.08 5.39 -2.50
C CYS A 204 -1.17 5.38 -3.58
N ILE A 205 -0.88 4.76 -4.73
CA ILE A 205 -1.80 4.73 -5.87
C ILE A 205 -2.55 3.40 -5.88
N LEU A 206 -3.87 3.46 -5.78
CA LEU A 206 -4.74 2.29 -5.74
C LEU A 206 -5.68 2.27 -6.95
N PHE A 207 -5.61 1.19 -7.73
CA PHE A 207 -6.53 1.01 -8.86
C PHE A 207 -7.97 0.81 -8.38
N LYS A 208 -8.93 1.52 -8.99
CA LYS A 208 -10.37 1.33 -8.76
C LYS A 208 -10.93 0.32 -9.75
N LYS A 209 -11.43 0.80 -10.90
CA LYS A 209 -12.12 0.03 -11.96
C LYS A 209 -11.89 0.71 -13.31
N GLY A 210 -12.05 -0.03 -14.42
CA GLY A 210 -11.92 0.50 -15.78
C GLY A 210 -10.59 0.14 -16.46
N ASP A 211 -10.16 0.96 -17.41
CA ASP A 211 -8.89 0.81 -18.11
C ASP A 211 -7.72 1.17 -17.18
N ARG A 212 -6.76 0.25 -17.02
CA ARG A 212 -5.54 0.44 -16.19
C ARG A 212 -4.56 1.43 -16.79
N SER A 213 -4.70 1.77 -18.07
CA SER A 213 -3.84 2.76 -18.70
C SER A 213 -4.27 4.20 -18.37
N LEU A 214 -5.47 4.43 -17.85
CA LEU A 214 -5.97 5.78 -17.53
C LEU A 214 -5.73 6.14 -16.06
N CYS A 215 -5.11 7.31 -15.81
CA CYS A 215 -4.83 7.79 -14.45
C CYS A 215 -6.10 7.99 -13.60
N GLU A 216 -7.19 8.46 -14.21
CA GLU A 216 -8.46 8.77 -13.53
C GLU A 216 -9.10 7.55 -12.84
N ASN A 217 -8.78 6.35 -13.33
CA ASN A 217 -9.26 5.08 -12.78
C ASN A 217 -8.52 4.67 -11.50
N TYR A 218 -7.60 5.50 -11.01
CA TYR A 218 -6.86 5.28 -9.79
C TYR A 218 -7.28 6.26 -8.70
N ARG A 219 -7.02 5.87 -7.47
CA ARG A 219 -7.19 6.67 -6.27
C ARG A 219 -5.82 6.93 -5.65
N GLY A 220 -5.49 8.19 -5.42
CA GLY A 220 -4.40 8.54 -4.51
C GLY A 220 -4.85 8.37 -3.06
N VAL A 221 -4.04 7.71 -2.26
CA VAL A 221 -4.20 7.61 -0.81
C VAL A 221 -2.95 8.18 -0.16
N SER A 222 -3.06 9.38 0.40
CA SER A 222 -1.99 10.04 1.13
C SER A 222 -1.78 9.37 2.48
N MET A 223 -0.56 8.92 2.74
CA MET A 223 -0.17 8.29 4.00
C MET A 223 0.84 9.18 4.73
N LEU A 224 0.35 9.84 5.78
CA LEU A 224 1.17 10.52 6.76
C LEU A 224 1.85 9.53 7.72
N SER A 225 2.99 9.96 8.28
CA SER A 225 3.65 9.28 9.39
C SER A 225 2.69 9.15 10.58
N VAL A 226 2.93 8.18 11.46
CA VAL A 226 2.07 7.98 12.64
C VAL A 226 2.07 9.24 13.49
N VAL A 227 3.25 9.85 13.67
CA VAL A 227 3.40 11.07 14.46
C VAL A 227 2.71 12.27 13.80
N GLY A 228 2.85 12.44 12.48
CA GLY A 228 2.12 13.47 11.74
C GLY A 228 0.60 13.30 11.83
N LYS A 229 0.09 12.05 11.86
CA LYS A 229 -1.35 11.79 12.07
C LYS A 229 -1.80 12.08 13.49
N THR A 230 -0.98 11.76 14.49
CA THR A 230 -1.30 12.09 15.90
C THR A 230 -1.33 13.59 16.08
N PHE A 231 -0.42 14.31 15.43
CA PHE A 231 -0.39 15.77 15.44
C PHE A 231 -1.58 16.37 14.68
N ALA A 232 -1.92 15.87 13.49
CA ALA A 232 -3.07 16.34 12.72
C ALA A 232 -4.43 16.04 13.39
N ASN A 233 -4.48 15.05 14.28
CA ASN A 233 -5.65 14.74 15.10
C ASN A 233 -5.69 15.54 16.41
N PHE A 234 -4.69 16.38 16.68
CA PHE A 234 -4.74 17.30 17.79
C PHE A 234 -5.83 18.33 17.53
N SER A 235 -6.78 18.42 18.46
CA SER A 235 -7.77 19.48 18.50
C SER A 235 -7.62 20.13 19.87
N PRO A 236 -7.14 21.39 19.95
CA PRO A 236 -7.12 22.09 21.22
C PRO A 236 -8.57 22.18 21.71
N THR A 237 -8.87 21.55 22.85
CA THR A 237 -10.19 21.62 23.43
C THR A 237 -10.26 22.89 24.26
N ALA A 238 -11.03 23.88 23.81
CA ALA A 238 -11.46 24.95 24.70
C ALA A 238 -12.18 24.29 25.88
N THR A 239 -11.56 24.30 27.06
CA THR A 239 -12.22 23.83 28.27
C THR A 239 -13.49 24.65 28.42
N PRO A 240 -14.68 24.04 28.50
CA PRO A 240 -15.89 24.81 28.74
C PRO A 240 -15.70 25.49 30.11
N VAL A 241 -15.62 26.81 30.09
CA VAL A 241 -15.59 27.63 31.29
C VAL A 241 -16.89 27.32 32.03
N SER A 242 -16.81 26.50 33.08
CA SER A 242 -17.92 26.22 33.98
C SER A 242 -18.20 27.50 34.75
N GLY A 243 -19.13 28.29 34.23
CA GLY A 243 -19.79 29.40 34.93
C GLY A 243 -20.84 28.91 35.91
#